data_AF-A0A818Q505-F1
#
_entry.id   AF-A0A818Q505-F1
#
_cell.length_a   1.000
_cell.length_b   1.000
_cell.length_c   1.000
_cell.angle_alpha   90.00
_cell.angle_beta   90.00
_cell.angle_gamma   90.00
#
_symmetry.space_group_name_H-M   'P 1'
#
loop_
_entity.id
_entity.type
_entity.pdbx_description
1 polymer ?
#
loop_
_entity_poly.entity_id
_entity_poly.type
_entity_poly.pdbx_seq_one_letter_code
_entity_poly.pdbx_strand_id
1 'polypeptide(L)'
;MQYKKDRIYFHHSFNQYSINQVVQAQFWDMPTGRCWGNFEQYRQCASTCPDTCNDIRWPNPYKICNLMCRMGCECIQPFVRLNENPMSPCVHPRRCRFM
;
A
#
# COMPACT_ATOMS: atom_id res chain seq x y z
N MET A 1 -19.96 -4.80 28.41
CA MET A 1 -19.65 -3.37 28.26
C MET A 1 -19.36 -3.11 26.80
N GLN A 2 -20.18 -2.28 26.17
CA GLN A 2 -20.30 -2.17 24.73
C GLN A 2 -19.79 -0.79 24.31
N TYR A 3 -18.63 -0.73 23.64
CA TYR A 3 -18.19 0.50 22.99
C TYR A 3 -17.62 0.22 21.59
N LYS A 4 -18.57 0.26 20.65
CA LYS A 4 -18.57 0.85 19.29
C LYS A 4 -17.22 1.17 18.61
N LYS A 5 -16.99 0.46 17.50
CA LYS A 5 -16.51 0.89 16.17
C LYS A 5 -16.12 2.37 16.02
N ASP A 6 -14.88 2.60 15.56
CA ASP A 6 -14.48 3.47 14.43
C ASP A 6 -13.18 4.28 14.70
N ARG A 7 -12.23 4.15 13.76
CA ARG A 7 -10.98 4.93 13.58
C ARG A 7 -9.96 4.90 14.72
N ILE A 8 -8.84 4.20 14.48
CA ILE A 8 -7.60 4.42 15.24
C ILE A 8 -6.47 4.71 14.25
N TYR A 9 -6.12 5.98 14.14
CA TYR A 9 -4.75 6.38 13.76
C TYR A 9 -3.87 6.03 14.96
N PHE A 10 -3.03 5.01 14.85
CA PHE A 10 -2.10 4.66 15.92
C PHE A 10 -0.86 5.56 15.82
N HIS A 11 -0.78 6.55 16.72
CA HIS A 11 0.46 7.21 17.10
C HIS A 11 1.25 6.24 18.00
N HIS A 12 2.46 5.84 17.59
CA HIS A 12 3.33 4.98 18.38
C HIS A 12 4.23 5.82 19.30
N SER A 13 4.01 5.73 20.62
CA SER A 13 4.99 6.04 21.66
C SER A 13 5.46 4.73 22.29
N PHE A 14 6.76 4.44 22.17
CA PHE A 14 7.39 3.19 22.63
C PHE A 14 7.82 3.26 24.11
N ASN A 15 7.67 2.16 24.85
CA ASN A 15 8.25 1.96 26.19
C ASN A 15 9.30 0.83 26.16
N GLN A 16 10.38 1.00 26.92
CA GLN A 16 11.75 0.58 26.60
C GLN A 16 12.27 -0.69 27.32
N TYR A 17 11.40 -1.59 27.81
CA TYR A 17 11.81 -2.72 28.67
C TYR A 17 11.44 -4.13 28.15
N SER A 18 11.39 -4.33 26.83
CA SER A 18 11.19 -5.68 26.23
C SER A 18 12.16 -5.94 25.07
N ILE A 19 13.43 -5.61 25.28
CA ILE A 19 14.44 -5.45 24.22
C ILE A 19 14.93 -6.78 23.59
N ASN A 20 14.51 -7.98 24.01
CA ASN A 20 15.10 -9.23 23.47
C ASN A 20 14.16 -10.15 22.65
N GLN A 21 12.97 -9.70 22.26
CA GLN A 21 12.09 -10.44 21.32
C GLN A 21 11.48 -9.57 20.20
N VAL A 22 11.83 -8.28 20.11
CA VAL A 22 11.29 -7.34 19.09
C VAL A 22 12.34 -6.80 18.13
N VAL A 23 13.62 -7.19 18.27
CA VAL A 23 14.73 -6.65 17.47
C VAL A 23 14.94 -7.38 16.14
N GLN A 24 13.86 -7.83 15.52
CA GLN A 24 13.87 -8.17 14.09
C GLN A 24 12.70 -7.56 13.30
N ALA A 25 11.98 -6.59 13.88
CA ALA A 25 11.05 -5.75 13.13
C ALA A 25 11.76 -4.69 12.26
N GLN A 26 12.94 -5.01 11.72
CA GLN A 26 13.72 -4.05 10.92
C GLN A 26 13.58 -4.23 9.41
N PHE A 27 13.18 -5.39 8.88
CA PHE A 27 12.89 -5.51 7.45
C PHE A 27 11.85 -6.61 7.18
N TRP A 28 10.64 -6.19 6.78
CA TRP A 28 9.51 -6.97 6.25
C TRP A 28 8.63 -7.74 7.27
N ASP A 29 7.42 -7.23 7.50
CA ASP A 29 6.29 -8.05 7.92
C ASP A 29 6.09 -9.21 6.92
N MET A 30 6.60 -10.40 7.24
CA MET A 30 6.11 -11.63 6.62
C MET A 30 6.11 -12.79 7.62
N PRO A 31 4.89 -13.23 7.99
CA PRO A 31 4.53 -14.58 7.62
C PRO A 31 3.18 -14.70 6.90
N THR A 32 2.41 -13.62 6.75
CA THR A 32 1.03 -13.75 6.24
C THR A 32 0.85 -13.36 4.77
N GLY A 33 1.81 -12.69 4.12
CA GLY A 33 1.68 -12.25 2.73
C GLY A 33 0.36 -11.49 2.51
N ARG A 34 -0.03 -10.65 3.47
CA ARG A 34 -1.35 -10.02 3.50
C ARG A 34 -1.22 -8.51 3.37
N CYS A 35 -2.06 -7.94 2.52
CA CYS A 35 -2.21 -6.50 2.36
C CYS A 35 -3.34 -5.98 3.26
N TRP A 36 -3.18 -4.77 3.79
CA TRP A 36 -4.16 -4.14 4.69
C TRP A 36 -5.10 -3.18 3.96
N GLY A 37 -4.70 -2.65 2.82
CA GLY A 37 -5.52 -1.79 2.00
C GLY A 37 -6.63 -2.56 1.29
N ASN A 38 -7.73 -1.86 1.03
CA ASN A 38 -8.79 -2.38 0.17
C ASN A 38 -8.32 -2.38 -1.28
N PHE A 39 -8.74 -3.40 -2.04
CA PHE A 39 -8.42 -3.54 -3.47
C PHE A 39 -6.92 -3.65 -3.78
N GLU A 40 -6.13 -4.17 -2.84
CA GLU A 40 -4.76 -4.60 -3.07
C GLU A 40 -4.58 -6.07 -2.68
N GLN A 41 -3.64 -6.73 -3.36
CA GLN A 41 -3.26 -8.10 -3.08
C GLN A 41 -1.74 -8.21 -2.98
N TYR A 42 -1.28 -9.14 -2.16
CA TYR A 42 0.14 -9.43 -2.08
C TYR A 42 0.55 -10.22 -3.32
N ARG A 43 1.64 -9.79 -3.96
CA ARG A 43 2.29 -10.54 -5.02
C ARG A 43 3.75 -10.72 -4.68
N GLN A 44 4.27 -11.90 -5.01
CA GLN A 44 5.71 -12.14 -4.99
C GLN A 44 6.43 -11.32 -6.08
N CYS A 45 5.71 -10.96 -7.14
CA CYS A 45 6.21 -10.18 -8.27
C CYS A 45 5.16 -9.11 -8.63
N ALA A 46 5.12 -8.04 -7.84
CA ALA A 46 4.36 -6.81 -8.10
C ALA A 46 5.19 -5.83 -8.93
N SER A 47 4.53 -4.99 -9.72
CA SER A 47 5.18 -3.88 -10.41
C SER A 47 5.84 -2.92 -9.41
N THR A 48 7.07 -2.50 -9.70
CA THR A 48 7.74 -1.38 -9.02
C THR A 48 7.22 -0.01 -9.44
N CYS A 49 6.38 0.03 -10.48
CA CYS A 49 5.88 1.22 -11.14
C CYS A 49 4.34 1.13 -11.22
N PRO A 50 3.62 1.25 -10.09
CA PRO A 50 2.17 1.16 -10.08
C PRO A 50 1.55 2.34 -10.84
N ASP A 51 0.37 2.12 -11.40
CA ASP A 51 -0.44 3.21 -11.94
C ASP A 51 -1.08 4.00 -10.80
N THR A 52 -1.14 5.31 -11.01
CA THR A 52 -1.66 6.29 -10.07
C THR A 52 -2.80 7.09 -10.71
N CYS A 53 -3.56 7.83 -9.89
CA CYS A 53 -4.52 8.78 -10.44
C CYS A 53 -3.89 9.86 -11.34
N ASN A 54 -2.61 10.20 -11.16
CA ASN A 54 -1.92 11.12 -12.06
C ASN A 54 -1.76 10.50 -13.46
N ASP A 55 -1.42 9.22 -13.55
CA ASP A 55 -1.31 8.51 -14.83
C ASP A 55 -2.66 8.42 -15.56
N ILE A 56 -3.76 8.34 -14.82
CA ILE A 56 -5.11 8.34 -15.38
C ILE A 56 -5.53 9.74 -15.87
N ARG A 57 -5.19 10.80 -15.13
CA ARG A 57 -5.55 12.19 -15.50
C ARG A 57 -4.70 12.71 -16.65
N TRP A 58 -3.40 12.42 -16.59
CA TRP A 58 -2.39 12.91 -17.52
C TRP A 58 -1.65 11.72 -18.12
N PRO A 59 -2.29 10.98 -19.06
CA PRO A 59 -1.68 9.80 -19.66
C PRO A 59 -0.38 10.18 -20.35
N ASN A 60 0.72 9.60 -19.89
CA ASN A 60 2.02 9.76 -20.50
C ASN A 60 2.38 8.48 -21.28
N PRO A 61 2.38 8.49 -22.62
CA PRO A 61 2.77 7.33 -23.42
C PRO A 61 4.25 6.97 -23.26
N TYR A 62 5.06 7.86 -22.68
CA TYR A 62 6.48 7.66 -22.41
C TYR A 62 6.78 7.32 -20.94
N LYS A 63 5.80 6.88 -20.15
CA LYS A 63 6.05 6.38 -18.79
C LYS A 63 6.95 5.14 -18.88
N ILE A 64 8.23 5.31 -18.51
CA ILE A 64 9.20 4.21 -18.48
C ILE A 64 9.09 3.52 -17.13
N CYS A 65 8.58 2.29 -17.14
CA CYS A 65 8.61 1.40 -15.99
C CYS A 65 9.71 0.34 -16.21
N ASN A 66 10.49 0.08 -15.16
CA ASN A 66 11.44 -1.03 -15.18
C ASN A 66 10.69 -2.38 -15.20
N LEU A 67 11.28 -3.38 -15.86
CA LEU A 67 10.73 -4.74 -15.93
C LEU A 67 11.00 -5.56 -14.67
N MET A 68 11.72 -5.00 -13.69
CA MET A 68 11.95 -5.64 -12.40
C MET A 68 10.66 -5.63 -11.59
N CYS A 69 10.39 -6.71 -10.87
CA CYS A 69 9.28 -6.77 -9.93
C CYS A 69 9.77 -6.82 -8.49
N ARG A 70 8.90 -6.43 -7.57
CA ARG A 70 9.13 -6.44 -6.12
C ARG A 70 8.12 -7.34 -5.43
N MET A 71 8.53 -7.96 -4.33
CA MET A 71 7.58 -8.56 -3.40
C MET A 71 6.80 -7.43 -2.70
N GLY A 72 5.48 -7.52 -2.63
CA GLY A 72 4.66 -6.53 -1.94
C GLY A 72 3.21 -6.43 -2.41
N CYS A 73 2.51 -5.42 -1.90
CA CYS A 73 1.11 -5.15 -2.19
C CYS A 73 0.93 -4.34 -3.48
N GLU A 74 0.14 -4.88 -4.38
CA GLU A 74 -0.22 -4.26 -5.66
C GLU A 74 -1.74 -4.06 -5.74
N CYS A 75 -2.19 -2.95 -6.31
CA CYS A 75 -3.60 -2.73 -6.57
C CYS A 75 -4.14 -3.80 -7.53
N ILE A 76 -5.30 -4.36 -7.21
CA ILE A 76 -6.00 -5.33 -8.05
C ILE A 76 -6.59 -4.55 -9.23
N GLN A 77 -6.43 -5.04 -10.45
CA GLN A 77 -7.05 -4.39 -11.62
C GLN A 77 -8.59 -4.34 -11.47
N PRO A 78 -9.25 -3.22 -11.83
CA PRO A 78 -8.73 -2.04 -12.52
C PRO A 78 -8.29 -0.89 -11.58
N PHE A 79 -8.08 -1.13 -10.29
CA PHE A 79 -7.77 -0.09 -9.31
C PHE A 79 -6.34 0.44 -9.46
N VAL A 80 -6.15 1.72 -9.15
CA VAL A 80 -4.86 2.43 -9.21
C VAL A 80 -4.57 3.11 -7.87
N ARG A 81 -3.30 3.38 -7.57
CA ARG A 81 -2.92 4.11 -6.36
C ARG A 81 -3.46 5.55 -6.44
N LEU A 82 -3.91 6.09 -5.32
CA LEU A 82 -4.37 7.47 -5.29
C LEU A 82 -3.25 8.46 -5.68
N ASN A 83 -2.03 8.19 -5.26
CA ASN A 83 -0.84 8.98 -5.58
C ASN A 83 0.42 8.10 -5.54
N GLU A 84 1.60 8.70 -5.73
CA GLU A 84 2.89 7.99 -5.76
C GLU A 84 3.30 7.35 -4.42
N ASN A 85 2.62 7.68 -3.31
CA ASN A 85 2.88 7.06 -2.02
C ASN A 85 2.45 5.57 -2.06
N PRO A 86 3.35 4.61 -1.77
CA PRO A 86 3.04 3.19 -1.74
C PRO A 86 1.95 2.79 -0.75
N MET A 87 1.73 3.57 0.30
CA MET A 87 0.68 3.35 1.31
C MET A 87 -0.66 4.02 0.94
N SER A 88 -0.72 4.75 -0.18
CA SER A 88 -1.95 5.41 -0.61
C SER A 88 -3.02 4.38 -1.01
N PRO A 89 -4.31 4.68 -0.79
CA PRO A 89 -5.36 3.71 -1.07
C PRO A 89 -5.47 3.40 -2.57
N CYS A 90 -5.83 2.16 -2.91
CA CYS A 90 -6.23 1.78 -4.25
C CYS A 90 -7.65 2.27 -4.52
N VAL A 91 -7.82 3.05 -5.58
CA VAL A 91 -9.10 3.67 -5.97
C VAL A 91 -9.46 3.29 -7.39
N HIS A 92 -10.77 3.18 -7.66
CA HIS A 92 -11.24 2.91 -9.02
C HIS A 92 -10.91 4.12 -9.92
N PRO A 93 -10.43 3.95 -11.17
CA PRO A 93 -10.00 5.04 -12.04
C PRO A 93 -11.05 6.14 -12.24
N ARG A 94 -12.34 5.77 -12.24
CA ARG A 94 -13.46 6.74 -12.27
C ARG A 94 -13.43 7.75 -11.12
N ARG A 95 -12.91 7.39 -9.94
CA ARG A 95 -12.75 8.30 -8.79
C ARG A 95 -11.58 9.26 -8.96
N CYS A 96 -10.59 8.94 -9.79
CA CYS A 96 -9.50 9.86 -10.10
C CYS A 96 -9.98 11.13 -10.80
N ARG A 97 -11.16 11.14 -11.44
CA ARG A 97 -11.68 12.35 -12.11
C ARG A 97 -12.34 13.36 -11.16
N PHE A 98 -12.67 12.96 -9.93
CA PHE A 98 -13.44 13.77 -8.98
C PHE A 98 -12.63 14.27 -7.77
N MET A 99 -11.32 14.03 -7.75
CA MET A 99 -10.41 14.46 -6.67
C MET A 99 -9.48 15.56 -7.14
#